data_AF-A0A5J4TVT4-F1
#
_entry.id   AF-A0A5J4TVT4-F1
#
_cell.length_a   1.000
_cell.length_b   1.000
_cell.length_c   1.000
_cell.angle_alpha   90.00
_cell.angle_beta   90.00
_cell.angle_gamma   90.00
#
_symmetry.space_group_name_H-M   'P 1'
#
loop_
_entity.id
_entity.type
_entity.pdbx_description
1 polymer ?
#
loop_
_entity_poly.entity_id
_entity_poly.type
_entity_poly.pdbx_seq_one_letter_code
_entity_poly.pdbx_strand_id
1 'polypeptide(L)'
;EGGGIYGEIDNANRFIITSSNQFISCNSKERGGAMYLNFPNNSTYNFIVGSLILFKENTANECGRDIFFLCSSLNFLDVSHHLLFDLFSPFYDLDNAFYGTEYWTQTELSREPEVDYDLIQRYSSYFADTLYISNLGQIGSDEVSCGKLGIACSSFTYARDKVLTPEWRPQTIQNITDNTPKVIHTYVVVGQMKLLEPLTSEADEVILRGATHDEVDSLSVGYHSKVQFGNKGQIICQDLAKWQEEENEFSDVNGVDQKFTLEFLDFVLPEQMEGKSLILVESSPSNLNRGREVELLIQNCKVSQEPNLINGVHSILFKSEPFLSIREKIIFDNVMSDPDLPDERIQLNNGSLIEINYEPDMIPKENHLQFKNCFFKYIKSTISAWNIRETPGEQPNQVPFGAGSVLTIRNANSKYLHLHFMDCTFECCELNMQVKITEQKQLGIGGALGIYVSNIQLVLEHFRFVDCGVYIGLAGDKAEGRYQTKQKL
;
A
#
# COMPACT_ATOMS: atom_id res chain seq x y z
N GLU A 1 18.39 0.30 -40.95
CA GLU A 1 18.78 0.27 -39.53
C GLU A 1 20.18 -0.35 -39.34
N GLY A 2 20.92 0.05 -38.28
CA GLY A 2 22.16 -0.62 -37.83
C GLY A 2 23.38 -0.45 -38.73
N GLY A 3 24.08 0.69 -38.65
CA GLY A 3 25.21 1.00 -39.55
C GLY A 3 26.50 0.22 -39.26
N GLY A 4 26.77 -0.14 -38.01
CA GLY A 4 27.86 -1.04 -37.62
C GLY A 4 27.36 -2.44 -37.29
N ILE A 5 26.43 -2.54 -36.34
CA ILE A 5 25.78 -3.79 -35.92
C ILE A 5 24.27 -3.64 -36.04
N TYR A 6 23.65 -4.63 -36.66
CA TYR A 6 22.24 -4.95 -36.47
C TYR A 6 22.16 -6.26 -35.69
N GLY A 7 21.48 -6.24 -34.55
CA GLY A 7 21.28 -7.41 -33.70
C GLY A 7 19.81 -7.65 -33.44
N GLU A 8 19.34 -8.87 -33.71
CA GLU A 8 18.05 -9.37 -33.22
C GLU A 8 18.35 -10.36 -32.10
N ILE A 9 18.02 -9.99 -30.87
CA ILE A 9 18.40 -10.72 -29.64
C ILE A 9 17.15 -11.40 -29.08
N ASP A 10 16.81 -12.57 -29.62
CA ASP A 10 15.70 -13.39 -29.14
C ASP A 10 16.12 -14.33 -27.99
N ASN A 11 15.14 -14.87 -27.27
CA ASN A 11 15.33 -15.96 -26.31
C ASN A 11 16.49 -15.70 -25.29
N ALA A 12 17.24 -16.75 -24.93
CA ALA A 12 18.39 -16.74 -24.01
C ALA A 12 19.70 -16.27 -24.67
N ASN A 13 19.64 -15.64 -25.84
CA ASN A 13 20.84 -15.12 -26.50
C ASN A 13 21.44 -13.99 -25.67
N ARG A 14 22.77 -14.01 -25.58
CA ARG A 14 23.54 -13.05 -24.81
C ARG A 14 24.39 -12.21 -25.74
N PHE A 15 24.19 -10.90 -25.73
CA PHE A 15 24.99 -9.95 -26.51
C PHE A 15 25.96 -9.21 -25.60
N ILE A 16 27.26 -9.38 -25.79
CA ILE A 16 28.28 -8.76 -24.93
C ILE A 16 29.30 -8.06 -25.79
N ILE A 17 29.43 -6.75 -25.60
CA ILE A 17 30.57 -5.98 -26.06
C ILE A 17 31.37 -5.61 -24.81
N THR A 18 32.53 -6.23 -24.64
CA THR A 18 33.46 -5.92 -23.54
C THR A 18 34.84 -5.64 -24.10
N SER A 19 35.68 -4.96 -23.31
CA SER A 19 37.00 -4.46 -23.73
C SER A 19 36.92 -3.28 -24.70
N SER A 20 38.08 -2.84 -25.20
CA SER A 20 38.21 -1.64 -26.05
C SER A 20 37.70 -1.89 -27.48
N ASN A 21 36.41 -1.66 -27.70
CA ASN A 21 35.77 -1.72 -29.02
C ASN A 21 35.51 -0.30 -29.54
N GLN A 22 35.62 -0.09 -30.84
CA GLN A 22 35.50 1.22 -31.46
C GLN A 22 34.49 1.19 -32.62
N PHE A 23 33.53 2.10 -32.58
CA PHE A 23 32.57 2.35 -33.66
C PHE A 23 32.85 3.77 -34.18
N ILE A 24 33.52 3.84 -35.33
CA ILE A 24 34.01 5.09 -35.91
C ILE A 24 33.38 5.27 -37.28
N SER A 25 32.70 6.40 -37.49
CA SER A 25 32.09 6.76 -38.77
C SER A 25 31.08 5.72 -39.31
N CYS A 26 30.41 4.98 -38.43
CA CYS A 26 29.31 4.11 -38.81
C CYS A 26 28.09 4.96 -39.21
N ASN A 27 27.34 4.53 -40.22
CA ASN A 27 26.22 5.31 -40.77
C ASN A 27 25.00 4.41 -41.04
N SER A 28 23.82 4.85 -40.59
CA SER A 28 22.53 4.27 -40.93
C SER A 28 21.63 5.29 -41.63
N LYS A 29 20.92 4.85 -42.67
CA LYS A 29 19.92 5.68 -43.35
C LYS A 29 18.64 5.92 -42.54
N GLU A 30 18.47 5.17 -41.46
CA GLU A 30 17.30 5.18 -40.58
C GLU A 30 17.83 5.34 -39.14
N ARG A 31 17.54 4.38 -38.25
CA ARG A 31 17.96 4.34 -36.86
C ARG A 31 19.23 3.52 -36.63
N GLY A 32 19.92 3.78 -35.51
CA GLY A 32 21.03 2.96 -35.03
C GLY A 32 22.29 3.10 -35.88
N GLY A 33 22.98 4.24 -35.81
CA GLY A 33 24.13 4.54 -36.66
C GLY A 33 25.32 3.59 -36.42
N ALA A 34 25.71 3.39 -35.16
CA ALA A 34 26.64 2.32 -34.81
C ALA A 34 25.94 0.99 -34.52
N MET A 35 24.91 0.97 -33.69
CA MET A 35 24.19 -0.25 -33.31
C MET A 35 22.68 -0.08 -33.38
N TYR A 36 22.00 -1.11 -33.87
CA TYR A 36 20.56 -1.28 -33.76
C TYR A 36 20.30 -2.65 -33.11
N LEU A 37 19.65 -2.65 -31.95
CA LEU A 37 19.36 -3.86 -31.18
C LEU A 37 17.85 -4.05 -31.04
N ASN A 38 17.33 -5.09 -31.69
CA ASN A 38 15.94 -5.52 -31.64
C ASN A 38 15.76 -6.65 -30.62
N PHE A 39 14.90 -6.42 -29.63
CA PHE A 39 14.53 -7.34 -28.56
C PHE A 39 13.07 -7.77 -28.76
N PRO A 40 12.80 -8.88 -29.47
CA PRO A 40 11.44 -9.39 -29.66
C PRO A 40 10.81 -9.89 -28.34
N ASN A 41 9.51 -10.20 -28.36
CA ASN A 41 8.69 -10.47 -27.15
C ASN A 41 9.22 -11.56 -26.22
N ASN A 42 9.98 -12.51 -26.74
CA ASN A 42 10.58 -13.62 -26.01
C ASN A 42 12.02 -13.34 -25.54
N SER A 43 12.52 -12.12 -25.68
CA SER A 43 13.88 -11.77 -25.29
C SER A 43 14.05 -11.76 -23.77
N THR A 44 15.24 -12.16 -23.33
CA THR A 44 15.66 -12.09 -21.92
C THR A 44 16.41 -10.80 -21.58
N TYR A 45 16.52 -9.86 -22.52
CA TYR A 45 17.26 -8.60 -22.35
C TYR A 45 18.71 -8.80 -21.89
N ASN A 46 19.32 -9.93 -22.23
CA ASN A 46 20.66 -10.28 -21.77
C ASN A 46 21.74 -9.61 -22.63
N PHE A 47 21.90 -8.30 -22.51
CA PHE A 47 22.94 -7.55 -23.21
C PHE A 47 23.88 -6.79 -22.28
N ILE A 48 25.12 -6.56 -22.68
CA ILE A 48 26.07 -5.69 -21.95
C ILE A 48 26.89 -4.92 -22.98
N VAL A 49 26.93 -3.60 -22.83
CA VAL A 49 27.85 -2.72 -23.53
C VAL A 49 28.83 -2.14 -22.52
N GLY A 50 30.07 -2.62 -22.56
CA GLY A 50 31.09 -2.37 -21.56
C GLY A 50 31.65 -0.95 -21.56
N SER A 51 32.28 -0.58 -20.44
CA SER A 51 32.77 0.77 -20.15
C SER A 51 33.89 1.29 -21.06
N LEU A 52 34.54 0.43 -21.83
CA LEU A 52 35.68 0.76 -22.69
C LEU A 52 35.28 0.93 -24.16
N ILE A 53 33.99 0.97 -24.47
CA ILE A 53 33.51 1.25 -25.82
C ILE A 53 33.78 2.72 -26.20
N LEU A 54 34.09 2.94 -27.47
CA LEU A 54 34.24 4.27 -28.04
C LEU A 54 33.31 4.41 -29.24
N PHE A 55 32.40 5.40 -29.17
CA PHE A 55 31.63 5.87 -30.32
C PHE A 55 32.23 7.19 -30.81
N LYS A 56 32.45 7.31 -32.12
CA LYS A 56 33.04 8.51 -32.70
C LYS A 56 32.51 8.77 -34.11
N GLU A 57 32.04 9.99 -34.36
CA GLU A 57 31.64 10.45 -35.70
C GLU A 57 30.60 9.55 -36.41
N ASN A 58 29.79 8.80 -35.66
CA ASN A 58 28.71 8.00 -36.24
C ASN A 58 27.57 8.90 -36.71
N THR A 59 26.66 8.37 -37.54
CA THR A 59 25.50 9.12 -38.06
C THR A 59 24.27 8.21 -38.17
N ALA A 60 23.10 8.75 -37.84
CA ALA A 60 21.79 8.15 -38.13
C ALA A 60 20.89 9.27 -38.65
N ASN A 61 20.16 9.04 -39.74
CA ASN A 61 19.30 10.07 -40.33
C ASN A 61 18.04 10.34 -39.50
N GLU A 62 17.53 9.32 -38.80
CA GLU A 62 16.38 9.46 -37.91
C GLU A 62 16.87 9.70 -36.49
N CYS A 63 17.21 8.65 -35.75
CA CYS A 63 17.76 8.79 -34.40
C CYS A 63 18.63 7.61 -33.93
N GLY A 64 19.27 7.75 -32.76
CA GLY A 64 20.14 6.73 -32.20
C GLY A 64 21.42 6.57 -33.03
N ARG A 65 22.13 7.67 -33.23
CA ARG A 65 23.42 7.76 -33.91
C ARG A 65 24.39 6.68 -33.44
N ASP A 66 24.42 6.42 -32.14
CA ASP A 66 25.30 5.41 -31.56
C ASP A 66 24.55 4.11 -31.29
N ILE A 67 23.46 4.14 -30.51
CA ILE A 67 22.65 2.95 -30.27
C ILE A 67 21.17 3.27 -30.39
N PHE A 68 20.46 2.39 -31.08
CA PHE A 68 19.01 2.36 -31.08
C PHE A 68 18.49 1.02 -30.55
N PHE A 69 17.48 1.08 -29.69
CA PHE A 69 16.79 -0.08 -29.12
C PHE A 69 15.36 -0.20 -29.64
N LEU A 70 14.97 -1.39 -30.07
CA LEU A 70 13.57 -1.73 -30.28
C LEU A 70 13.22 -2.84 -29.29
N CYS A 71 12.25 -2.62 -28.41
CA CYS A 71 11.90 -3.57 -27.35
C CYS A 71 10.42 -3.52 -26.98
N SER A 72 10.00 -4.45 -26.12
CA SER A 72 8.61 -4.50 -25.64
C SER A 72 8.32 -3.37 -24.65
N SER A 73 9.24 -3.12 -23.72
CA SER A 73 9.18 -2.04 -22.74
C SER A 73 10.60 -1.58 -22.41
N LEU A 74 10.83 -0.27 -22.44
CA LEU A 74 12.10 0.33 -22.05
C LEU A 74 12.34 0.20 -20.53
N ASN A 75 11.28 -0.01 -19.73
CA ASN A 75 11.42 -0.32 -18.31
C ASN A 75 11.99 -1.73 -18.09
N PHE A 76 11.62 -2.70 -18.94
CA PHE A 76 12.23 -4.04 -18.90
C PHE A 76 13.64 -4.07 -19.48
N LEU A 77 13.90 -3.22 -20.47
CA LEU A 77 15.21 -3.11 -21.08
C LEU A 77 16.27 -2.65 -20.07
N ASP A 78 15.88 -1.86 -19.06
CA ASP A 78 16.72 -1.39 -17.95
C ASP A 78 18.10 -0.92 -18.41
N VAL A 79 18.08 0.01 -19.37
CA VAL A 79 19.26 0.43 -20.15
C VAL A 79 20.42 0.84 -19.25
N SER A 80 20.11 1.44 -18.11
CA SER A 80 21.09 1.91 -17.12
C SER A 80 21.96 0.80 -16.53
N HIS A 81 21.44 -0.41 -16.39
CA HIS A 81 22.19 -1.56 -15.87
C HIS A 81 22.99 -2.30 -16.94
N HIS A 82 22.67 -2.09 -18.22
CA HIS A 82 23.28 -2.80 -19.34
C HIS A 82 24.29 -1.96 -20.14
N LEU A 83 24.20 -0.63 -20.09
CA LEU A 83 25.17 0.30 -20.68
C LEU A 83 26.11 0.84 -19.61
N LEU A 84 27.38 0.40 -19.65
CA LEU A 84 28.34 0.61 -18.55
C LEU A 84 29.38 1.69 -18.84
N PHE A 85 29.27 2.46 -19.92
CA PHE A 85 30.20 3.52 -20.27
C PHE A 85 29.75 4.89 -19.75
N ASP A 86 30.70 5.81 -19.60
CA ASP A 86 30.45 7.14 -19.06
C ASP A 86 29.77 8.03 -20.11
N LEU A 87 28.43 8.05 -20.05
CA LEU A 87 27.57 8.89 -20.88
C LEU A 87 27.82 10.39 -20.69
N PHE A 88 28.20 10.81 -19.47
CA PHE A 88 28.36 12.22 -19.13
C PHE A 88 29.80 12.69 -19.18
N SER A 89 30.68 11.90 -19.79
CA SER A 89 32.03 12.32 -20.12
C SER A 89 31.99 13.60 -20.95
N PRO A 90 32.81 14.63 -20.64
CA PRO A 90 32.83 15.88 -21.40
C PRO A 90 33.31 15.70 -22.85
N PHE A 91 33.83 14.52 -23.19
CA PHE A 91 34.27 14.15 -24.53
C PHE A 91 33.23 13.35 -25.31
N TYR A 92 32.10 13.01 -24.68
CA TYR A 92 31.04 12.25 -25.29
C TYR A 92 29.95 13.18 -25.82
N ASP A 93 29.62 13.03 -27.11
CA ASP A 93 28.59 13.84 -27.75
C ASP A 93 27.22 13.19 -27.54
N LEU A 94 26.38 13.84 -26.73
CA LEU A 94 25.03 13.36 -26.41
C LEU A 94 24.02 13.60 -27.54
N ASP A 95 24.34 14.45 -28.52
CA ASP A 95 23.37 14.80 -29.56
C ASP A 95 23.01 13.58 -30.41
N ASN A 96 21.71 13.28 -30.46
CA ASN A 96 21.15 12.14 -31.17
C ASN A 96 21.79 10.77 -30.82
N ALA A 97 22.34 10.58 -29.61
CA ALA A 97 23.19 9.42 -29.32
C ALA A 97 22.42 8.10 -29.07
N PHE A 98 21.48 8.09 -28.13
CA PHE A 98 20.81 6.88 -27.62
C PHE A 98 19.30 6.99 -27.62
N TYR A 99 18.66 6.11 -28.39
CA TYR A 99 17.22 6.18 -28.61
C TYR A 99 16.59 4.79 -28.47
N GLY A 100 15.32 4.78 -28.09
CA GLY A 100 14.55 3.55 -27.93
C GLY A 100 13.12 3.69 -28.46
N THR A 101 12.54 2.58 -28.93
CA THR A 101 11.11 2.49 -29.25
C THR A 101 10.51 1.25 -28.63
N GLU A 102 9.33 1.44 -28.03
CA GLU A 102 8.48 0.38 -27.51
C GLU A 102 7.46 -0.04 -28.57
N TYR A 103 7.32 -1.35 -28.78
CA TYR A 103 6.31 -1.86 -29.71
C TYR A 103 5.06 -2.43 -29.01
N TRP A 104 5.04 -2.53 -27.67
CA TRP A 104 3.83 -2.85 -26.93
C TRP A 104 2.84 -1.71 -26.98
N THR A 105 1.55 -2.07 -26.92
CA THR A 105 0.42 -1.14 -26.98
C THR A 105 0.18 -0.45 -25.64
N GLN A 106 -0.65 0.59 -25.66
CA GLN A 106 -1.05 1.32 -24.46
C GLN A 106 -1.66 0.41 -23.39
N THR A 107 -2.46 -0.58 -23.80
CA THR A 107 -3.08 -1.54 -22.88
C THR A 107 -2.04 -2.47 -22.25
N GLU A 108 -0.98 -2.85 -22.96
CA GLU A 108 0.09 -3.69 -22.42
C GLU A 108 1.00 -2.91 -21.46
N LEU A 109 1.29 -1.64 -21.77
CA LEU A 109 2.17 -0.77 -20.99
C LEU A 109 1.44 0.00 -19.88
N SER A 110 0.11 0.07 -19.92
CA SER A 110 -0.73 0.94 -19.08
C SER A 110 -0.41 2.43 -19.22
N ARG A 111 0.22 2.81 -20.33
CA ARG A 111 0.60 4.18 -20.71
C ARG A 111 0.88 4.24 -22.20
N GLU A 112 0.99 5.44 -22.76
CA GLU A 112 1.42 5.60 -24.15
C GLU A 112 2.81 4.97 -24.38
N PRO A 113 3.00 4.22 -25.48
CA PRO A 113 4.30 3.68 -25.85
C PRO A 113 5.28 4.81 -26.19
N GLU A 114 6.51 4.66 -25.75
CA GLU A 114 7.59 5.60 -26.06
C GLU A 114 8.16 5.30 -27.46
N VAL A 115 8.13 6.29 -28.36
CA VAL A 115 8.62 6.17 -29.75
C VAL A 115 9.74 7.15 -29.99
N ASP A 116 10.86 6.65 -30.51
CA ASP A 116 12.10 7.43 -30.69
C ASP A 116 12.44 8.24 -29.44
N TYR A 117 12.34 7.59 -28.28
CA TYR A 117 12.55 8.21 -26.98
C TYR A 117 14.03 8.33 -26.68
N ASP A 118 14.45 9.53 -26.26
CA ASP A 118 15.81 9.81 -25.83
C ASP A 118 16.11 9.13 -24.49
N LEU A 119 16.88 8.05 -24.56
CA LEU A 119 17.22 7.22 -23.40
C LEU A 119 18.17 7.91 -22.43
N ILE A 120 18.85 8.99 -22.82
CA ILE A 120 19.70 9.77 -21.92
C ILE A 120 18.86 10.36 -20.78
N GLN A 121 17.59 10.68 -21.04
CA GLN A 121 16.67 11.21 -20.04
C GLN A 121 16.44 10.25 -18.86
N ARG A 122 16.71 8.94 -19.02
CA ARG A 122 16.58 7.94 -17.94
C ARG A 122 17.73 7.97 -16.93
N TYR A 123 18.82 8.66 -17.24
CA TYR A 123 19.98 8.81 -16.35
C TYR A 123 19.92 10.05 -15.45
N SER A 124 18.89 10.88 -15.60
CA SER A 124 18.68 12.04 -14.73
C SER A 124 17.86 11.65 -13.51
N SER A 125 18.34 12.01 -12.32
CA SER A 125 17.60 11.76 -11.09
C SER A 125 16.28 12.52 -11.08
N TYR A 126 15.20 11.85 -10.69
CA TYR A 126 13.88 12.45 -10.52
C TYR A 126 13.52 12.50 -9.04
N PHE A 127 13.10 13.69 -8.57
CA PHE A 127 12.60 13.91 -7.21
C PHE A 127 11.29 14.68 -7.29
N ALA A 128 10.29 14.22 -6.53
CA ALA A 128 8.98 14.86 -6.47
C ALA A 128 8.25 14.51 -5.18
N ASP A 129 7.28 15.33 -4.81
CA ASP A 129 6.36 15.04 -3.70
C ASP A 129 5.15 14.21 -4.15
N THR A 130 5.03 13.94 -5.46
CA THR A 130 4.10 12.96 -6.04
C THR A 130 4.90 11.92 -6.81
N LEU A 131 4.83 10.66 -6.37
CA LEU A 131 5.65 9.58 -6.87
C LEU A 131 4.80 8.37 -7.29
N TYR A 132 5.08 7.85 -8.47
CA TYR A 132 4.40 6.68 -9.03
C TYR A 132 5.16 5.39 -8.67
N ILE A 133 4.42 4.38 -8.22
CA ILE A 133 4.96 3.07 -7.80
C ILE A 133 4.21 1.95 -8.53
N SER A 134 4.95 0.96 -9.02
CA SER A 134 4.37 -0.26 -9.56
C SER A 134 5.31 -1.44 -9.38
N ASN A 135 4.91 -2.44 -8.60
CA ASN A 135 5.63 -3.73 -8.52
C ASN A 135 5.21 -4.68 -9.66
N LEU A 136 4.82 -4.14 -10.81
CA LEU A 136 4.67 -4.89 -12.05
C LEU A 136 5.91 -4.58 -12.88
N GLY A 137 6.73 -5.60 -13.17
CA GLY A 137 8.01 -5.39 -13.86
C GLY A 137 7.90 -4.67 -15.21
N GLN A 138 6.76 -4.79 -15.90
CA GLN A 138 6.51 -4.07 -17.16
C GLN A 138 6.37 -2.55 -16.99
N ILE A 139 5.99 -2.09 -15.79
CA ILE A 139 5.58 -0.71 -15.50
C ILE A 139 6.57 -0.02 -14.56
N GLY A 140 7.11 -0.74 -13.58
CA GLY A 140 8.04 -0.18 -12.59
C GLY A 140 9.47 -0.68 -12.73
N SER A 141 10.43 0.22 -12.55
CA SER A 141 11.86 -0.08 -12.46
C SER A 141 12.52 0.88 -11.47
N ASP A 142 13.42 0.39 -10.61
CA ASP A 142 14.17 1.22 -9.65
C ASP A 142 15.38 1.93 -10.30
N GLU A 143 15.15 2.56 -11.45
CA GLU A 143 16.11 3.41 -12.14
C GLU A 143 16.23 4.78 -11.47
N VAL A 144 17.34 5.49 -11.69
CA VAL A 144 17.56 6.84 -11.14
C VAL A 144 16.48 7.85 -11.57
N SER A 145 15.84 7.65 -12.73
CA SER A 145 14.76 8.50 -13.24
C SER A 145 13.34 8.09 -12.82
N CYS A 146 13.18 6.98 -12.09
CA CYS A 146 11.86 6.50 -11.68
C CYS A 146 11.14 7.47 -10.74
N GLY A 147 9.82 7.36 -10.69
CA GLY A 147 8.92 8.10 -9.81
C GLY A 147 7.96 9.01 -10.55
N LYS A 148 8.11 9.16 -11.87
CA LYS A 148 7.21 9.93 -12.74
C LYS A 148 6.13 9.06 -13.37
N LEU A 149 5.08 9.69 -13.86
CA LEU A 149 4.05 9.01 -14.64
C LEU A 149 4.72 8.25 -15.81
N GLY A 150 4.40 6.97 -15.93
CA GLY A 150 4.93 6.08 -16.97
C GLY A 150 6.31 5.46 -16.72
N ILE A 151 7.07 5.99 -15.76
CA ILE A 151 8.34 5.42 -15.30
C ILE A 151 8.25 5.31 -13.77
N ALA A 152 7.34 4.43 -13.32
CA ALA A 152 7.11 4.20 -11.90
C ALA A 152 8.33 3.53 -11.25
N CYS A 153 8.54 3.76 -9.96
CA CYS A 153 9.50 2.97 -9.20
C CYS A 153 8.92 1.58 -8.93
N SER A 154 9.76 0.55 -8.94
CA SER A 154 9.34 -0.83 -8.69
C SER A 154 9.11 -1.11 -7.20
N SER A 155 9.87 -0.44 -6.32
CA SER A 155 9.75 -0.58 -4.88
C SER A 155 9.31 0.70 -4.18
N PHE A 156 8.51 0.54 -3.12
CA PHE A 156 8.03 1.66 -2.32
C PHE A 156 9.17 2.32 -1.53
N THR A 157 10.09 1.53 -0.98
CA THR A 157 11.24 2.05 -0.23
C THR A 157 12.12 2.94 -1.12
N TYR A 158 12.40 2.51 -2.35
CA TYR A 158 13.18 3.32 -3.28
C TYR A 158 12.44 4.59 -3.70
N ALA A 159 11.12 4.52 -3.92
CA ALA A 159 10.31 5.71 -4.19
C ALA A 159 10.38 6.72 -3.02
N ARG A 160 10.29 6.26 -1.78
CA ARG A 160 10.35 7.12 -0.59
C ARG A 160 11.64 7.94 -0.51
N ASP A 161 12.77 7.38 -0.95
CA ASP A 161 14.06 8.09 -0.99
C ASP A 161 14.13 9.19 -2.05
N LYS A 162 13.11 9.29 -2.93
CA LYS A 162 12.99 10.29 -4.01
C LYS A 162 12.01 11.42 -3.74
N VAL A 163 11.52 11.51 -2.51
CA VAL A 163 10.71 12.64 -2.08
C VAL A 163 11.54 13.94 -2.14
N LEU A 164 10.95 15.01 -2.67
CA LEU A 164 11.64 16.29 -2.86
C LEU A 164 11.68 17.10 -1.56
N THR A 165 10.54 17.21 -0.88
CA THR A 165 10.39 17.99 0.35
C THR A 165 10.62 17.10 1.56
N PRO A 166 11.67 17.34 2.37
CA PRO A 166 11.96 16.50 3.54
C PRO A 166 10.86 16.59 4.59
N GLU A 167 10.59 15.48 5.27
CA GLU A 167 9.70 15.44 6.43
C GLU A 167 10.21 16.30 7.59
N TRP A 168 9.30 16.65 8.50
CA TRP A 168 9.66 17.45 9.68
C TRP A 168 10.65 16.72 10.58
N ARG A 169 11.55 17.52 11.16
CA ARG A 169 12.48 17.13 12.23
C ARG A 169 12.24 18.00 13.46
N PRO A 170 12.70 17.57 14.66
CA PRO A 170 12.53 18.35 15.88
C PRO A 170 13.05 19.79 15.79
N GLN A 171 14.12 20.02 15.03
CA GLN A 171 14.72 21.35 14.90
C GLN A 171 13.96 22.24 13.90
N THR A 172 13.37 21.65 12.87
CA THR A 172 12.64 22.39 11.83
C THR A 172 11.24 22.76 12.28
N ILE A 173 10.60 21.91 13.09
CA ILE A 173 9.22 22.11 13.56
C ILE A 173 9.10 23.31 14.52
N GLN A 174 10.14 23.57 15.31
CA GLN A 174 10.19 24.72 16.23
C GLN A 174 10.19 26.08 15.52
N ASN A 175 10.48 26.10 14.21
CA ASN A 175 10.53 27.31 13.39
C ASN A 175 9.28 27.47 12.51
N ILE A 176 8.24 26.65 12.70
CA ILE A 176 6.98 26.78 11.95
C ILE A 176 6.29 28.10 12.30
N THR A 177 5.77 28.74 11.26
CA THR A 177 4.91 29.92 11.34
C THR A 177 3.63 29.65 10.56
N ASP A 178 2.60 30.48 10.71
CA ASP A 178 1.34 30.35 9.97
C ASP A 178 1.52 30.37 8.43
N ASN A 179 2.65 30.89 7.94
CA ASN A 179 2.97 30.96 6.50
C ASN A 179 3.84 29.79 6.02
N THR A 180 4.22 28.87 6.90
CA THR A 180 5.08 27.73 6.55
C THR A 180 4.27 26.74 5.70
N PRO A 181 4.74 26.38 4.48
CA PRO A 181 4.05 25.41 3.65
C PRO A 181 3.97 24.04 4.34
N LYS A 182 2.83 23.36 4.16
CA LYS A 182 2.65 21.97 4.59
C LYS A 182 3.53 21.03 3.78
N VAL A 183 4.08 20.02 4.44
CA VAL A 183 4.77 18.91 3.80
C VAL A 183 3.73 17.86 3.43
N ILE A 184 3.54 17.63 2.13
CA ILE A 184 2.53 16.70 1.60
C ILE A 184 3.24 15.70 0.69
N HIS A 185 3.08 14.41 0.96
CA HIS A 185 3.63 13.34 0.13
C HIS A 185 2.52 12.49 -0.47
N THR A 186 2.54 12.34 -1.78
CA THR A 186 1.57 11.53 -2.54
C THR A 186 2.26 10.37 -3.22
N TYR A 187 1.79 9.17 -2.95
CA TYR A 187 2.23 7.92 -3.54
C TYR A 187 1.10 7.35 -4.39
N VAL A 188 1.32 7.25 -5.69
CA VAL A 188 0.34 6.78 -6.67
C VAL A 188 0.70 5.36 -7.09
N VAL A 189 -0.15 4.41 -6.75
CA VAL A 189 0.04 3.00 -7.07
C VAL A 189 -0.55 2.69 -8.44
N VAL A 190 0.27 2.19 -9.35
CA VAL A 190 -0.16 1.73 -10.68
C VAL A 190 -0.22 0.21 -10.69
N GLY A 191 -1.44 -0.34 -10.72
CA GLY A 191 -1.72 -1.77 -10.75
C GLY A 191 -1.49 -2.47 -9.41
N GLN A 192 -0.24 -2.54 -8.94
CA GLN A 192 0.06 -3.10 -7.62
C GLN A 192 1.32 -2.51 -6.99
N MET A 193 1.39 -2.51 -5.66
CA MET A 193 2.61 -2.28 -4.89
C MET A 193 2.76 -3.34 -3.80
N LYS A 194 3.97 -3.40 -3.22
CA LYS A 194 4.25 -4.19 -2.03
C LYS A 194 4.91 -3.34 -0.96
N LEU A 195 4.32 -3.29 0.23
CA LEU A 195 4.91 -2.70 1.43
C LEU A 195 5.71 -3.77 2.16
N LEU A 196 7.04 -3.64 2.22
CA LEU A 196 7.91 -4.58 2.91
C LEU A 196 8.28 -4.14 4.33
N GLU A 197 8.16 -2.83 4.58
CA GLU A 197 8.52 -2.17 5.82
C GLU A 197 7.37 -1.25 6.27
N PRO A 198 7.33 -0.85 7.55
CA PRO A 198 6.30 0.06 8.05
C PRO A 198 6.34 1.44 7.36
N LEU A 199 5.20 1.88 6.85
CA LEU A 199 4.93 3.25 6.44
C LEU A 199 4.54 4.07 7.68
N THR A 200 5.48 4.89 8.12
CA THR A 200 5.32 5.96 9.11
C THR A 200 5.86 7.24 8.49
N SER A 201 5.31 8.40 8.87
CA SER A 201 5.73 9.69 8.32
C SER A 201 5.72 10.77 9.38
N GLU A 202 6.54 11.81 9.18
CA GLU A 202 6.49 13.08 9.89
C GLU A 202 6.04 14.23 8.97
N ALA A 203 5.37 13.94 7.85
CA ALA A 203 4.72 14.93 7.00
C ALA A 203 3.37 15.40 7.59
N ASP A 204 2.86 16.54 7.14
CA ASP A 204 1.51 17.02 7.47
C ASP A 204 0.43 16.12 6.83
N GLU A 205 0.66 15.68 5.60
CA GLU A 205 -0.29 14.83 4.87
C GLU A 205 0.43 13.75 4.04
N VAL A 206 -0.04 12.51 4.19
CA VAL A 206 0.39 11.36 3.39
C VAL A 206 -0.81 10.83 2.62
N ILE A 207 -0.69 10.82 1.30
CA ILE A 207 -1.73 10.31 0.40
C ILE A 207 -1.17 9.06 -0.26
N LEU A 208 -1.78 7.90 -0.01
CA LEU A 208 -1.53 6.68 -0.76
C LEU A 208 -2.78 6.35 -1.56
N ARG A 209 -2.68 6.39 -2.89
CA ARG A 209 -3.85 6.18 -3.74
C ARG A 209 -3.58 5.31 -4.96
N GLY A 210 -4.63 4.67 -5.46
CA GLY A 210 -4.63 4.09 -6.80
C GLY A 210 -4.48 5.16 -7.88
N ALA A 211 -3.91 4.78 -9.01
CA ALA A 211 -3.86 5.60 -10.21
C ALA A 211 -5.27 5.77 -10.80
N THR A 212 -5.56 6.96 -11.29
CA THR A 212 -6.85 7.32 -11.90
C THR A 212 -6.87 6.96 -13.38
N HIS A 213 -8.06 7.00 -14.00
CA HIS A 213 -8.25 6.69 -15.42
C HIS A 213 -7.54 7.69 -16.36
N ASP A 214 -7.34 8.92 -15.90
CA ASP A 214 -6.59 9.94 -16.65
C ASP A 214 -5.07 9.69 -16.60
N GLU A 215 -4.61 8.90 -15.63
CA GLU A 215 -3.19 8.56 -15.46
C GLU A 215 -2.85 7.23 -16.15
N VAL A 216 -3.74 6.25 -16.13
CA VAL A 216 -3.49 4.89 -16.63
C VAL A 216 -4.72 4.29 -17.29
N ASP A 217 -4.51 3.42 -18.29
CA ASP A 217 -5.59 2.65 -18.91
C ASP A 217 -6.20 1.67 -17.88
N SER A 218 -7.33 2.06 -17.29
CA SER A 218 -8.01 1.28 -16.24
C SER A 218 -8.31 -0.18 -16.60
N LEU A 219 -8.42 -0.52 -17.89
CA LEU A 219 -8.65 -1.89 -18.33
C LEU A 219 -7.45 -2.81 -18.07
N SER A 220 -6.23 -2.27 -18.06
CA SER A 220 -5.00 -3.05 -17.90
C SER A 220 -4.62 -3.26 -16.42
N VAL A 221 -4.96 -2.31 -15.54
CA VAL A 221 -4.53 -2.31 -14.13
C VAL A 221 -5.67 -2.49 -13.13
N GLY A 222 -6.92 -2.43 -13.58
CA GLY A 222 -8.12 -2.52 -12.73
C GLY A 222 -8.47 -1.19 -12.05
N TYR A 223 -9.69 -1.12 -11.52
CA TYR A 223 -10.23 0.10 -10.89
C TYR A 223 -9.63 0.43 -9.51
N HIS A 224 -9.02 -0.55 -8.84
CA HIS A 224 -8.37 -0.37 -7.54
C HIS A 224 -6.98 -0.98 -7.60
N SER A 225 -5.98 -0.22 -7.23
CA SER A 225 -4.59 -0.70 -7.22
C SER A 225 -4.33 -1.57 -6.00
N LYS A 226 -3.71 -2.72 -6.20
CA LYS A 226 -3.46 -3.69 -5.13
C LYS A 226 -2.34 -3.24 -4.21
N VAL A 227 -2.56 -3.32 -2.90
CA VAL A 227 -1.53 -3.11 -1.89
C VAL A 227 -1.30 -4.42 -1.16
N GLN A 228 -0.13 -5.01 -1.40
CA GLN A 228 0.31 -6.23 -0.74
C GLN A 228 1.26 -5.91 0.41
N PHE A 229 1.27 -6.75 1.43
CA PHE A 229 2.09 -6.55 2.62
C PHE A 229 3.07 -7.70 2.79
N GLY A 230 4.34 -7.38 2.98
CA GLY A 230 5.35 -8.32 3.46
C GLY A 230 5.21 -8.56 4.96
N ASN A 231 6.05 -9.43 5.51
CA ASN A 231 5.96 -9.82 6.92
C ASN A 231 6.03 -8.64 7.92
N LYS A 232 6.75 -7.56 7.56
CA LYS A 232 6.89 -6.33 8.34
C LYS A 232 6.19 -5.11 7.72
N GLY A 233 5.53 -5.29 6.57
CA GLY A 233 4.82 -4.20 5.92
C GLY A 233 3.58 -3.83 6.72
N GLN A 234 3.41 -2.54 7.03
CA GLN A 234 2.25 -2.04 7.78
C GLN A 234 2.11 -0.53 7.52
N ILE A 235 0.91 0.02 7.57
CA ILE A 235 0.70 1.47 7.61
C ILE A 235 0.45 1.84 9.07
N ILE A 236 1.28 2.70 9.65
CA ILE A 236 1.20 3.07 11.07
C ILE A 236 0.97 4.57 11.18
N CYS A 237 -0.15 4.95 11.78
CA CYS A 237 -0.52 6.32 12.09
C CYS A 237 -0.38 6.52 13.61
N GLN A 238 0.41 7.51 14.04
CA GLN A 238 0.75 7.68 15.45
C GLN A 238 0.54 9.12 15.92
N ASP A 239 -0.01 9.31 17.11
CA ASP A 239 -0.18 10.62 17.72
C ASP A 239 1.14 11.20 18.24
N LEU A 240 2.08 10.35 18.64
CA LEU A 240 3.44 10.77 18.94
C LEU A 240 4.28 10.86 17.67
N ALA A 241 5.10 11.89 17.57
CA ALA A 241 6.17 11.92 16.57
C ALA A 241 7.28 10.94 16.97
N LYS A 242 8.03 10.41 16.00
CA LYS A 242 9.12 9.44 16.26
C LYS A 242 10.11 9.91 17.32
N TRP A 243 10.51 11.17 17.28
CA TRP A 243 11.44 11.72 18.27
C TRP A 243 10.85 11.81 19.68
N GLN A 244 9.52 11.76 19.82
CA GLN A 244 8.86 11.69 21.11
C GLN A 244 8.95 10.29 21.73
N GLU A 245 9.13 9.24 20.93
CA GLU A 245 9.26 7.88 21.43
C GLU A 245 10.66 7.58 21.99
N GLU A 246 11.69 8.25 21.48
CA GLU A 246 13.10 7.89 21.70
C GLU A 246 13.74 8.40 23.03
N GLU A 247 12.97 8.74 24.07
CA GLU A 247 13.47 9.30 25.36
C GLU A 247 14.64 10.31 25.20
N ASN A 248 14.48 11.30 24.33
CA ASN A 248 15.51 12.29 24.00
C ASN A 248 15.14 13.72 24.44
N GLU A 249 16.02 14.69 24.16
CA GLU A 249 15.82 16.12 24.50
C GLU A 249 14.62 16.78 23.80
N PHE A 250 14.08 16.15 22.75
CA PHE A 250 12.92 16.61 21.98
C PHE A 250 11.63 15.88 22.37
N SER A 251 11.64 15.10 23.44
CA SER A 251 10.46 14.38 23.93
C SER A 251 9.24 15.31 24.12
N ASP A 252 9.45 16.52 24.61
CA ASP A 252 8.37 17.49 24.82
C ASP A 252 7.94 18.26 23.57
N VAL A 253 8.59 18.03 22.42
CA VAL A 253 8.26 18.70 21.16
C VAL A 253 7.24 17.87 20.38
N ASN A 254 6.00 18.36 20.27
CA ASN A 254 4.98 17.71 19.46
C ASN A 254 5.33 17.73 17.97
N GLY A 255 4.91 16.69 17.25
CA GLY A 255 4.84 16.67 15.79
C GLY A 255 3.75 17.60 15.24
N VAL A 256 3.72 17.75 13.91
CA VAL A 256 2.60 18.40 13.22
C VAL A 256 1.38 17.49 13.25
N ASP A 257 0.19 18.09 13.25
CA ASP A 257 -1.05 17.33 13.03
C ASP A 257 -0.97 16.60 11.69
N GLN A 258 -1.40 15.35 11.67
CA GLN A 258 -1.22 14.47 10.51
C GLN A 258 -2.53 14.07 9.87
N LYS A 259 -2.50 13.96 8.55
CA LYS A 259 -3.58 13.38 7.76
C LYS A 259 -3.07 12.26 6.87
N PHE A 260 -3.61 11.06 7.04
CA PHE A 260 -3.41 9.92 6.14
C PHE A 260 -4.66 9.74 5.27
N THR A 261 -4.49 9.77 3.95
CA THR A 261 -5.56 9.51 2.99
C THR A 261 -5.21 8.26 2.18
N LEU A 262 -6.05 7.24 2.29
CA LEU A 262 -5.93 5.97 1.56
C LEU A 262 -7.10 5.85 0.58
N GLU A 263 -6.84 5.87 -0.72
CA GLU A 263 -7.91 6.01 -1.74
C GLU A 263 -7.75 5.10 -2.97
N PHE A 264 -8.83 4.48 -3.45
CA PHE A 264 -8.80 3.62 -4.66
C PHE A 264 -7.81 2.45 -4.57
N LEU A 265 -7.68 1.87 -3.37
CA LEU A 265 -6.78 0.75 -3.09
C LEU A 265 -7.56 -0.55 -2.86
N ASP A 266 -6.97 -1.67 -3.25
CA ASP A 266 -7.39 -3.01 -2.85
C ASP A 266 -6.38 -3.56 -1.84
N PHE A 267 -6.76 -3.56 -0.56
CA PHE A 267 -5.94 -4.08 0.52
C PHE A 267 -6.01 -5.61 0.55
N VAL A 268 -4.90 -6.26 0.24
CA VAL A 268 -4.81 -7.73 0.17
C VAL A 268 -4.27 -8.26 1.49
N LEU A 269 -5.12 -8.97 2.25
CA LEU A 269 -4.75 -9.59 3.53
C LEU A 269 -3.81 -10.79 3.30
N PRO A 270 -2.56 -10.76 3.81
CA PRO A 270 -1.65 -11.90 3.75
C PRO A 270 -1.96 -12.93 4.84
N GLU A 271 -1.49 -14.17 4.68
CA GLU A 271 -1.69 -15.24 5.68
C GLU A 271 -1.23 -14.85 7.09
N GLN A 272 -0.03 -14.25 7.18
CA GLN A 272 0.60 -13.83 8.42
C GLN A 272 1.43 -12.57 8.21
N MET A 273 1.53 -11.78 9.27
CA MET A 273 2.43 -10.62 9.38
C MET A 273 2.74 -10.34 10.85
N GLU A 274 3.88 -9.73 11.13
CA GLU A 274 4.35 -9.42 12.49
C GLU A 274 3.39 -8.45 13.22
N GLY A 275 2.97 -7.38 12.54
CA GLY A 275 2.07 -6.35 13.09
C GLY A 275 0.59 -6.76 13.19
N LYS A 276 0.21 -7.93 12.67
CA LYS A 276 -1.15 -8.51 12.65
C LYS A 276 -2.28 -7.66 12.05
N SER A 277 -2.02 -6.44 11.61
CA SER A 277 -3.00 -5.55 10.97
C SER A 277 -2.34 -4.80 9.82
N LEU A 278 -3.05 -4.57 8.73
CA LEU A 278 -2.52 -3.81 7.60
C LEU A 278 -2.34 -2.33 7.96
N ILE A 279 -3.32 -1.80 8.70
CA ILE A 279 -3.37 -0.41 9.16
C ILE A 279 -3.46 -0.41 10.69
N LEU A 280 -2.48 0.22 11.33
CA LEU A 280 -2.40 0.39 12.77
C LEU A 280 -2.51 1.86 13.10
N VAL A 281 -3.41 2.18 14.04
CA VAL A 281 -3.42 3.48 14.71
C VAL A 281 -2.89 3.27 16.11
N GLU A 282 -1.76 3.91 16.41
CA GLU A 282 -1.11 3.83 17.70
C GLU A 282 -1.26 5.15 18.45
N SER A 283 -1.76 5.07 19.68
CA SER A 283 -2.09 6.25 20.47
C SER A 283 -1.47 6.21 21.86
N SER A 284 -1.00 7.36 22.30
CA SER A 284 -0.58 7.58 23.68
C SER A 284 -1.77 7.94 24.60
N PRO A 285 -1.67 7.69 25.92
CA PRO A 285 -2.71 8.12 26.87
C PRO A 285 -3.00 9.62 26.81
N SER A 286 -4.28 10.00 26.74
CA SER A 286 -4.72 11.40 26.62
C SER A 286 -4.27 12.26 27.80
N ASN A 287 -4.08 11.66 28.97
CA ASN A 287 -3.70 12.35 30.20
C ASN A 287 -2.28 12.96 30.18
N LEU A 288 -1.45 12.62 29.20
CA LEU A 288 -0.07 13.11 29.10
C LEU A 288 0.05 14.50 28.45
N ASN A 289 -1.05 15.13 27.98
CA ASN A 289 -1.04 16.43 27.29
C ASN A 289 0.05 16.55 26.19
N ARG A 290 0.39 15.44 25.54
CA ARG A 290 1.49 15.26 24.60
C ARG A 290 1.00 14.47 23.41
N GLY A 291 1.36 14.89 22.19
CA GLY A 291 0.91 14.25 20.94
C GLY A 291 0.19 15.23 20.01
N ARG A 292 0.05 14.83 18.75
CA ARG A 292 -0.59 15.56 17.64
C ARG A 292 -1.96 14.98 17.32
N GLU A 293 -2.80 15.74 16.64
CA GLU A 293 -4.05 15.21 16.10
C GLU A 293 -3.74 14.38 14.85
N VAL A 294 -4.45 13.26 14.66
CA VAL A 294 -4.26 12.33 13.54
C VAL A 294 -5.61 12.07 12.88
N GLU A 295 -5.72 12.40 11.60
CA GLU A 295 -6.88 12.03 10.77
C GLU A 295 -6.49 10.90 9.81
N LEU A 296 -7.24 9.80 9.85
CA LEU A 296 -7.13 8.72 8.88
C LEU A 296 -8.44 8.62 8.07
N LEU A 297 -8.32 8.80 6.77
CA LEU A 297 -9.40 8.65 5.80
C LEU A 297 -9.12 7.44 4.91
N ILE A 298 -9.97 6.43 4.98
CA ILE A 298 -9.95 5.27 4.09
C ILE A 298 -11.19 5.37 3.19
N GLN A 299 -10.97 5.71 1.93
CA GLN A 299 -12.05 6.08 1.02
C GLN A 299 -12.00 5.27 -0.28
N ASN A 300 -13.16 4.83 -0.79
CA ASN A 300 -13.25 4.12 -2.07
C ASN A 300 -12.26 2.95 -2.16
N CYS A 301 -12.19 2.13 -1.10
CA CYS A 301 -11.21 1.05 -0.99
C CYS A 301 -11.89 -0.32 -0.99
N LYS A 302 -11.18 -1.32 -1.51
CA LYS A 302 -11.52 -2.74 -1.43
C LYS A 302 -10.66 -3.45 -0.40
N VAL A 303 -11.21 -4.54 0.13
CA VAL A 303 -10.49 -5.47 0.99
C VAL A 303 -10.69 -6.87 0.46
N SER A 304 -9.59 -7.56 0.24
CA SER A 304 -9.54 -8.91 -0.30
C SER A 304 -8.56 -9.79 0.49
N GLN A 305 -8.66 -11.10 0.31
CA GLN A 305 -7.72 -12.05 0.86
C GLN A 305 -6.76 -12.51 -0.23
N GLU A 306 -5.49 -12.76 0.12
CA GLU A 306 -4.57 -13.42 -0.81
C GLU A 306 -5.16 -14.77 -1.28
N PRO A 307 -5.12 -15.07 -2.59
CA PRO A 307 -5.75 -16.25 -3.15
C PRO A 307 -5.10 -17.54 -2.62
N ASN A 308 -5.87 -18.64 -2.63
CA ASN A 308 -5.44 -19.99 -2.22
C ASN A 308 -5.14 -20.17 -0.71
N LEU A 309 -5.47 -19.21 0.14
CA LEU A 309 -5.35 -19.35 1.59
C LEU A 309 -6.59 -20.03 2.20
N ILE A 310 -6.65 -21.36 2.05
CA ILE A 310 -7.80 -22.19 2.48
C ILE A 310 -7.99 -22.18 4.00
N ASN A 311 -6.89 -22.03 4.76
CA ASN A 311 -6.91 -22.02 6.22
C ASN A 311 -7.25 -20.64 6.81
N GLY A 312 -7.48 -19.62 5.97
CA GLY A 312 -7.69 -18.24 6.40
C GLY A 312 -6.39 -17.50 6.78
N VAL A 313 -6.55 -16.25 7.19
CA VAL A 313 -5.48 -15.30 7.50
C VAL A 313 -5.50 -14.91 8.97
N HIS A 314 -4.35 -14.50 9.49
CA HIS A 314 -4.20 -13.96 10.85
C HIS A 314 -4.01 -12.44 10.87
N SER A 315 -3.92 -11.83 9.68
CA SER A 315 -3.91 -10.39 9.51
C SER A 315 -5.33 -9.84 9.45
N ILE A 316 -5.53 -8.63 9.96
CA ILE A 316 -6.79 -7.89 9.87
C ILE A 316 -6.58 -6.58 9.12
N LEU A 317 -7.64 -5.91 8.68
CA LEU A 317 -7.50 -4.65 7.95
C LEU A 317 -7.00 -3.54 8.87
N PHE A 318 -7.69 -3.33 9.98
CA PHE A 318 -7.51 -2.15 10.82
C PHE A 318 -7.49 -2.52 12.30
N LYS A 319 -6.56 -1.92 13.04
CA LYS A 319 -6.46 -2.06 14.49
C LYS A 319 -6.09 -0.73 15.16
N SER A 320 -6.67 -0.44 16.32
CA SER A 320 -6.14 0.54 17.26
C SER A 320 -5.35 -0.13 18.39
N GLU A 321 -4.17 0.37 18.75
CA GLU A 321 -3.34 -0.18 19.82
C GLU A 321 -2.61 0.92 20.62
N PRO A 322 -2.48 0.81 21.95
CA PRO A 322 -3.32 0.00 22.83
C PRO A 322 -4.80 0.39 22.76
N PHE A 323 -5.09 1.62 22.34
CA PHE A 323 -6.44 2.17 22.19
C PHE A 323 -6.45 3.34 21.20
N LEU A 324 -7.64 3.86 20.90
CA LEU A 324 -7.90 5.11 20.18
C LEU A 324 -8.22 6.21 21.21
N SER A 325 -7.52 7.35 21.12
CA SER A 325 -7.65 8.49 22.03
C SER A 325 -8.55 9.61 21.45
N ILE A 326 -8.59 10.78 22.11
CA ILE A 326 -9.33 11.96 21.63
C ILE A 326 -8.62 12.70 20.49
N ARG A 327 -7.44 12.26 20.08
CA ARG A 327 -6.62 12.92 19.05
C ARG A 327 -6.82 12.32 17.67
N GLU A 328 -7.40 11.13 17.60
CA GLU A 328 -7.53 10.39 16.36
C GLU A 328 -8.95 10.46 15.82
N LYS A 329 -9.06 10.81 14.55
CA LYS A 329 -10.29 10.81 13.79
C LYS A 329 -10.18 9.82 12.64
N ILE A 330 -11.02 8.80 12.65
CA ILE A 330 -10.99 7.70 11.67
C ILE A 330 -12.29 7.71 10.85
N ILE A 331 -12.15 7.76 9.53
CA ILE A 331 -13.27 7.74 8.60
C ILE A 331 -13.10 6.58 7.63
N PHE A 332 -14.09 5.69 7.61
CA PHE A 332 -14.28 4.69 6.57
C PHE A 332 -15.41 5.18 5.66
N ASP A 333 -15.12 5.45 4.39
CA ASP A 333 -16.10 5.89 3.40
C ASP A 333 -16.02 5.04 2.14
N ASN A 334 -17.11 4.35 1.79
CA ASN A 334 -17.15 3.44 0.65
C ASN A 334 -16.04 2.39 0.69
N VAL A 335 -15.84 1.78 1.87
CA VAL A 335 -14.95 0.63 2.04
C VAL A 335 -15.76 -0.64 1.84
N MET A 336 -15.29 -1.51 0.94
CA MET A 336 -16.03 -2.70 0.55
C MET A 336 -15.22 -3.99 0.55
N SER A 337 -15.89 -5.09 0.87
CA SER A 337 -15.49 -6.45 0.54
C SER A 337 -16.66 -7.10 -0.17
N ASP A 338 -16.53 -7.34 -1.48
CA ASP A 338 -17.57 -7.93 -2.32
C ASP A 338 -16.94 -8.98 -3.24
N PRO A 339 -16.55 -10.15 -2.71
CA PRO A 339 -16.09 -11.23 -3.56
C PRO A 339 -17.25 -11.77 -4.40
N ASP A 340 -16.95 -12.12 -5.65
CA ASP A 340 -17.94 -12.61 -6.61
C ASP A 340 -18.50 -13.99 -6.20
N LEU A 341 -17.65 -14.81 -5.56
CA LEU A 341 -17.98 -16.17 -5.16
C LEU A 341 -17.82 -16.38 -3.63
N PRO A 342 -18.68 -17.20 -2.99
CA PRO A 342 -18.54 -17.52 -1.57
C PRO A 342 -17.22 -18.20 -1.18
N ASP A 343 -16.55 -18.85 -2.14
CA ASP A 343 -15.26 -19.52 -1.92
C ASP A 343 -14.09 -18.52 -1.86
N GLU A 344 -14.29 -17.30 -2.36
CA GLU A 344 -13.35 -16.18 -2.29
C GLU A 344 -13.55 -15.33 -1.03
N ARG A 345 -14.36 -15.82 -0.08
CA ARG A 345 -14.64 -15.17 1.20
C ARG A 345 -13.36 -14.85 1.97
N ILE A 346 -13.39 -13.75 2.74
CA ILE A 346 -12.34 -13.45 3.72
C ILE A 346 -12.53 -14.36 4.93
N GLN A 347 -11.49 -15.12 5.30
CA GLN A 347 -11.49 -16.00 6.47
C GLN A 347 -10.45 -15.55 7.47
N LEU A 348 -10.88 -14.96 8.58
CA LEU A 348 -10.02 -14.43 9.64
C LEU A 348 -9.87 -15.44 10.78
N ASN A 349 -8.66 -15.61 11.28
CA ASN A 349 -8.33 -16.44 12.43
C ASN A 349 -7.91 -15.56 13.61
N ASN A 350 -8.66 -15.65 14.71
CA ASN A 350 -8.45 -14.93 15.95
C ASN A 350 -8.50 -13.40 15.83
N GLY A 351 -9.36 -12.86 14.96
CA GLY A 351 -9.64 -11.43 14.91
C GLY A 351 -10.88 -11.08 14.10
N SER A 352 -11.34 -9.84 14.26
CA SER A 352 -12.33 -9.18 13.40
C SER A 352 -11.62 -8.42 12.28
N LEU A 353 -12.29 -8.14 11.16
CA LEU A 353 -11.66 -7.38 10.07
C LEU A 353 -11.17 -6.00 10.55
N ILE A 354 -11.95 -5.37 11.42
CA ILE A 354 -11.70 -4.06 12.01
C ILE A 354 -11.85 -4.20 13.54
N GLU A 355 -10.82 -3.83 14.28
CA GLU A 355 -10.80 -3.86 15.74
C GLU A 355 -10.46 -2.49 16.32
N ILE A 356 -11.35 -1.98 17.16
CA ILE A 356 -11.24 -0.65 17.77
C ILE A 356 -11.42 -0.78 19.27
N ASN A 357 -10.39 -0.42 20.01
CA ASN A 357 -10.43 -0.27 21.46
C ASN A 357 -10.30 1.21 21.75
N TYR A 358 -11.22 1.80 22.49
CA TYR A 358 -11.12 3.20 22.89
C TYR A 358 -10.45 3.35 24.25
N GLU A 359 -9.79 4.48 24.47
CA GLU A 359 -9.21 4.82 25.76
C GLU A 359 -10.31 4.83 26.87
N PRO A 360 -10.05 4.24 28.04
CA PRO A 360 -10.95 4.37 29.18
C PRO A 360 -11.16 5.83 29.61
N ASP A 361 -12.35 6.17 30.11
CA ASP A 361 -12.72 7.50 30.63
C ASP A 361 -12.74 8.64 29.60
N MET A 362 -12.53 8.33 28.33
CA MET A 362 -12.49 9.27 27.23
C MET A 362 -13.87 9.87 26.92
N ILE A 363 -13.89 11.15 26.56
CA ILE A 363 -15.05 11.84 25.95
C ILE A 363 -14.66 12.23 24.52
N PRO A 364 -15.00 11.42 23.51
CA PRO A 364 -14.72 11.78 22.12
C PRO A 364 -15.45 13.06 21.71
N LYS A 365 -14.84 13.87 20.84
CA LYS A 365 -15.55 14.94 20.14
C LYS A 365 -16.57 14.29 19.17
N GLU A 366 -17.53 15.06 18.67
CA GLU A 366 -18.46 14.54 17.66
C GLU A 366 -17.71 14.04 16.41
N ASN A 367 -18.20 12.96 15.79
CA ASN A 367 -17.73 12.47 14.50
C ASN A 367 -16.27 11.94 14.46
N HIS A 368 -15.75 11.45 15.59
CA HIS A 368 -14.41 10.83 15.69
C HIS A 368 -14.26 9.52 14.91
N LEU A 369 -15.30 8.69 14.87
CA LEU A 369 -15.32 7.44 14.11
C LEU A 369 -16.56 7.43 13.23
N GLN A 370 -16.36 7.29 11.92
CA GLN A 370 -17.44 7.32 10.94
C GLN A 370 -17.33 6.14 9.99
N PHE A 371 -18.48 5.50 9.74
CA PHE A 371 -18.63 4.53 8.67
C PHE A 371 -19.72 5.03 7.72
N LYS A 372 -19.36 5.22 6.46
CA LYS A 372 -20.26 5.73 5.43
C LYS A 372 -20.20 4.82 4.21
N ASN A 373 -21.35 4.47 3.65
CA ASN A 373 -21.43 3.73 2.38
C ASN A 373 -20.66 2.41 2.37
N CYS A 374 -20.41 1.77 3.52
CA CYS A 374 -19.57 0.57 3.57
C CYS A 374 -20.37 -0.69 3.25
N PHE A 375 -19.76 -1.62 2.52
CA PHE A 375 -20.38 -2.89 2.13
C PHE A 375 -19.48 -4.08 2.42
N PHE A 376 -19.89 -4.95 3.34
CA PHE A 376 -19.08 -6.10 3.74
C PHE A 376 -19.82 -7.40 3.48
N LYS A 377 -19.31 -8.22 2.56
CA LYS A 377 -19.92 -9.48 2.15
C LYS A 377 -18.96 -10.64 2.33
N TYR A 378 -19.49 -11.79 2.75
CA TYR A 378 -18.73 -13.04 2.91
C TYR A 378 -17.46 -12.87 3.75
N ILE A 379 -17.60 -12.31 4.95
CA ILE A 379 -16.52 -12.25 5.94
C ILE A 379 -16.79 -13.29 7.02
N LYS A 380 -15.81 -14.16 7.27
CA LYS A 380 -15.89 -15.19 8.29
C LYS A 380 -14.76 -15.03 9.28
N SER A 381 -15.06 -14.87 10.56
CA SER A 381 -14.05 -14.89 11.62
C SER A 381 -14.19 -16.13 12.49
N THR A 382 -13.08 -16.79 12.77
CA THR A 382 -13.00 -17.84 13.78
C THR A 382 -12.16 -17.35 14.95
N ILE A 383 -12.79 -17.10 16.10
CA ILE A 383 -12.16 -16.47 17.25
C ILE A 383 -12.23 -17.41 18.45
N SER A 384 -11.11 -17.53 19.16
CA SER A 384 -11.07 -18.26 20.42
C SER A 384 -11.30 -17.33 21.60
N ALA A 385 -12.27 -17.63 22.47
CA ALA A 385 -12.63 -16.78 23.61
C ALA A 385 -11.46 -16.52 24.58
N TRP A 386 -10.52 -17.48 24.70
CA TRP A 386 -9.33 -17.31 25.53
C TRP A 386 -8.28 -16.36 24.94
N ASN A 387 -8.39 -16.01 23.66
CA ASN A 387 -7.52 -15.01 23.01
C ASN A 387 -8.04 -13.59 23.18
N ILE A 388 -9.31 -13.40 23.56
CA ILE A 388 -9.88 -12.09 23.83
C ILE A 388 -9.32 -11.57 25.16
N ARG A 389 -8.75 -10.36 25.11
CA ARG A 389 -8.13 -9.67 26.24
C ARG A 389 -8.87 -8.37 26.53
N GLU A 390 -8.74 -7.92 27.78
CA GLU A 390 -9.17 -6.58 28.19
C GLU A 390 -8.24 -5.52 27.61
N THR A 391 -8.77 -4.31 27.46
CA THR A 391 -7.96 -3.16 27.05
C THR A 391 -7.04 -2.76 28.21
N PRO A 392 -5.79 -2.33 27.97
CA PRO A 392 -4.94 -1.81 29.05
C PRO A 392 -5.66 -0.72 29.86
N GLY A 393 -5.70 -0.86 31.18
CA GLY A 393 -6.40 0.06 32.10
C GLY A 393 -7.87 -0.29 32.41
N GLU A 394 -8.46 -1.25 31.69
CA GLU A 394 -9.81 -1.77 32.00
C GLU A 394 -9.82 -2.59 33.29
N GLN A 395 -10.86 -2.44 34.12
CA GLN A 395 -11.07 -3.32 35.27
C GLN A 395 -11.74 -4.63 34.84
N PRO A 396 -11.45 -5.76 35.51
CA PRO A 396 -11.97 -7.05 35.13
C PRO A 396 -13.50 -7.10 34.96
N ASN A 397 -13.97 -7.60 33.81
CA ASN A 397 -15.40 -7.76 33.46
C ASN A 397 -16.24 -6.46 33.49
N GLN A 398 -15.66 -5.29 33.22
CA GLN A 398 -16.45 -4.06 33.07
C GLN A 398 -17.40 -4.10 31.87
N VAL A 399 -16.94 -4.62 30.74
CA VAL A 399 -17.77 -4.95 29.56
C VAL A 399 -17.48 -6.38 29.10
N PRO A 400 -18.45 -7.08 28.47
CA PRO A 400 -18.26 -8.46 28.04
C PRO A 400 -17.04 -8.62 27.14
N PHE A 401 -16.24 -9.66 27.33
CA PHE A 401 -15.18 -10.06 26.40
C PHE A 401 -15.82 -10.46 25.08
N GLY A 402 -15.75 -9.59 24.09
CA GLY A 402 -16.54 -9.80 22.90
C GLY A 402 -15.84 -9.57 21.58
N ALA A 403 -16.45 -10.14 20.55
CA ALA A 403 -15.99 -10.03 19.19
C ALA A 403 -17.15 -10.07 18.18
N GLY A 404 -16.96 -9.39 17.05
CA GLY A 404 -17.69 -9.53 15.80
C GLY A 404 -16.86 -10.20 14.72
N SER A 405 -17.45 -10.54 13.56
CA SER A 405 -16.67 -10.99 12.40
C SER A 405 -16.06 -9.83 11.61
N VAL A 406 -16.83 -8.76 11.38
CA VAL A 406 -16.36 -7.61 10.61
C VAL A 406 -15.81 -6.53 11.53
N LEU A 407 -16.58 -6.10 12.52
CA LEU A 407 -16.21 -4.97 13.37
C LEU A 407 -16.37 -5.31 14.85
N THR A 408 -15.31 -5.08 15.62
CA THR A 408 -15.32 -5.13 17.09
C THR A 408 -14.96 -3.76 17.65
N ILE A 409 -15.85 -3.19 18.45
CA ILE A 409 -15.63 -1.95 19.19
C ILE A 409 -15.71 -2.24 20.68
N ARG A 410 -14.69 -1.85 21.44
CA ARG A 410 -14.64 -2.00 22.90
C ARG A 410 -14.34 -0.68 23.59
N ASN A 411 -15.09 -0.40 24.66
CA ASN A 411 -14.76 0.67 25.60
C ASN A 411 -15.36 0.39 26.98
N ALA A 412 -14.53 0.12 27.97
CA ALA A 412 -15.00 -0.30 29.28
C ALA A 412 -15.61 0.83 30.14
N ASN A 413 -15.20 2.08 29.89
CA ASN A 413 -15.45 3.18 30.81
C ASN A 413 -15.71 4.51 30.07
N SER A 414 -16.66 4.55 29.13
CA SER A 414 -16.97 5.79 28.41
C SER A 414 -17.95 6.60 29.23
N LYS A 415 -17.68 7.90 29.36
CA LYS A 415 -18.73 8.82 29.84
C LYS A 415 -19.84 8.95 28.82
N TYR A 416 -19.50 8.98 27.53
CA TYR A 416 -20.43 8.99 26.40
C TYR A 416 -19.69 8.74 25.08
N LEU A 417 -19.98 7.64 24.38
CA LEU A 417 -19.42 7.37 23.06
C LEU A 417 -20.49 7.59 21.98
N HIS A 418 -20.22 8.45 21.00
CA HIS A 418 -21.11 8.63 19.85
C HIS A 418 -20.57 7.87 18.64
N LEU A 419 -21.33 6.89 18.16
CA LEU A 419 -21.01 6.12 16.95
C LEU A 419 -22.07 6.37 15.88
N HIS A 420 -21.62 6.70 14.68
CA HIS A 420 -22.49 6.98 13.55
C HIS A 420 -22.13 6.08 12.35
N PHE A 421 -23.11 5.28 11.93
CA PHE A 421 -23.06 4.44 10.74
C PHE A 421 -24.14 4.88 9.77
N MET A 422 -23.76 5.15 8.52
CA MET A 422 -24.65 5.64 7.48
C MET A 422 -24.47 4.82 6.21
N ASP A 423 -25.58 4.30 5.67
CA ASP A 423 -25.62 3.54 4.41
C ASP A 423 -24.70 2.31 4.40
N CYS A 424 -24.63 1.59 5.54
CA CYS A 424 -23.77 0.41 5.69
C CYS A 424 -24.56 -0.91 5.53
N THR A 425 -23.96 -1.87 4.81
CA THR A 425 -24.55 -3.21 4.60
C THR A 425 -23.56 -4.32 4.95
N PHE A 426 -24.06 -5.34 5.64
CA PHE A 426 -23.33 -6.54 6.02
C PHE A 426 -24.10 -7.77 5.50
N GLU A 427 -23.46 -8.57 4.66
CA GLU A 427 -24.10 -9.69 3.96
C GLU A 427 -23.31 -10.99 4.12
N CYS A 428 -23.99 -12.06 4.53
CA CYS A 428 -23.42 -13.40 4.68
C CYS A 428 -22.14 -13.44 5.55
N CYS A 429 -22.04 -12.56 6.56
CA CYS A 429 -20.93 -12.57 7.51
C CYS A 429 -21.13 -13.60 8.62
N GLU A 430 -20.09 -14.36 8.96
CA GLU A 430 -20.14 -15.43 9.98
C GLU A 430 -19.13 -15.19 11.09
N LEU A 431 -19.57 -15.26 12.34
CA LEU A 431 -18.67 -15.39 13.49
C LEU A 431 -18.73 -16.80 14.07
N ASN A 432 -17.57 -17.46 14.14
CA ASN A 432 -17.37 -18.72 14.82
C ASN A 432 -16.57 -18.50 16.10
N MET A 433 -17.22 -18.57 17.26
CA MET A 433 -16.58 -18.45 18.57
C MET A 433 -16.25 -19.83 19.15
N GLN A 434 -14.99 -20.06 19.52
CA GLN A 434 -14.55 -21.25 20.25
C GLN A 434 -14.46 -20.94 21.75
N VAL A 435 -15.18 -21.69 22.57
CA VAL A 435 -15.32 -21.45 24.01
C VAL A 435 -14.91 -22.70 24.78
N LYS A 436 -13.98 -22.59 25.74
CA LYS A 436 -13.63 -23.73 26.60
C LYS A 436 -14.80 -24.08 27.52
N ILE A 437 -14.97 -25.37 27.84
CA ILE A 437 -15.95 -25.81 28.84
C ILE A 437 -15.70 -25.21 30.25
N THR A 438 -14.48 -24.74 30.50
CA THR A 438 -14.07 -24.06 31.73
C THR A 438 -14.11 -22.54 31.62
N GLU A 439 -14.64 -21.96 30.54
CA GLU A 439 -14.69 -20.52 30.36
C GLU A 439 -15.61 -19.89 31.41
N GLN A 440 -15.09 -18.88 32.11
CA GLN A 440 -15.80 -18.15 33.16
C GLN A 440 -15.98 -16.68 32.83
N LYS A 441 -15.33 -16.18 31.77
CA LYS A 441 -15.49 -14.80 31.30
C LYS A 441 -16.92 -14.58 30.82
N GLN A 442 -17.45 -13.38 31.09
CA GLN A 442 -18.68 -12.93 30.43
C GLN A 442 -18.35 -12.63 28.96
N LEU A 443 -18.89 -13.46 28.04
CA LEU A 443 -18.65 -13.29 26.61
C LEU A 443 -19.74 -12.46 25.94
N GLY A 444 -19.33 -11.57 25.04
CA GLY A 444 -20.22 -10.85 24.13
C GLY A 444 -19.99 -11.33 22.69
N ILE A 445 -21.02 -11.78 21.97
CA ILE A 445 -20.82 -12.39 20.64
C ILE A 445 -21.73 -11.68 19.65
N GLY A 446 -21.12 -10.91 18.74
CA GLY A 446 -21.82 -10.22 17.66
C GLY A 446 -21.61 -10.94 16.33
N GLY A 447 -22.62 -11.05 15.46
CA GLY A 447 -22.46 -11.69 14.14
C GLY A 447 -21.47 -10.92 13.27
N ALA A 448 -21.96 -9.94 12.53
CA ALA A 448 -21.11 -9.02 11.77
C ALA A 448 -20.45 -7.95 12.66
N LEU A 449 -21.22 -7.43 13.64
CA LEU A 449 -20.85 -6.28 14.47
C LEU A 449 -20.90 -6.65 15.96
N GLY A 450 -19.84 -6.35 16.69
CA GLY A 450 -19.76 -6.46 18.15
C GLY A 450 -19.38 -5.13 18.78
N ILE A 451 -20.29 -4.52 19.55
CA ILE A 451 -20.04 -3.26 20.27
C ILE A 451 -20.19 -3.52 21.77
N TYR A 452 -19.09 -3.37 22.52
CA TYR A 452 -18.99 -3.70 23.94
C TYR A 452 -18.57 -2.46 24.72
N VAL A 453 -19.57 -1.67 25.09
CA VAL A 453 -19.39 -0.32 25.64
C VAL A 453 -20.34 -0.06 26.80
N SER A 454 -19.92 0.76 27.77
CA SER A 454 -20.73 1.07 28.95
C SER A 454 -21.77 2.18 28.73
N ASN A 455 -21.46 3.21 27.95
CA ASN A 455 -22.40 4.28 27.61
C ASN A 455 -22.23 4.77 26.16
N ILE A 456 -23.26 4.57 25.33
CA ILE A 456 -23.22 4.83 23.89
C ILE A 456 -24.47 5.51 23.36
N GLN A 457 -24.27 6.47 22.45
CA GLN A 457 -25.24 6.88 21.45
C GLN A 457 -24.88 6.22 20.12
N LEU A 458 -25.71 5.28 19.69
CA LEU A 458 -25.53 4.58 18.42
C LEU A 458 -26.57 5.09 17.42
N VAL A 459 -26.12 5.71 16.34
CA VAL A 459 -26.95 6.18 15.23
C VAL A 459 -26.70 5.27 14.03
N LEU A 460 -27.75 4.59 13.58
CA LEU A 460 -27.73 3.70 12.41
C LEU A 460 -28.71 4.25 11.36
N GLU A 461 -28.19 4.83 10.29
CA GLU A 461 -28.97 5.38 9.18
C GLU A 461 -28.83 4.47 7.97
N HIS A 462 -29.97 4.00 7.42
CA HIS A 462 -30.03 3.07 6.27
C HIS A 462 -29.11 1.84 6.40
N PHE A 463 -29.19 1.17 7.54
CA PHE A 463 -28.32 0.05 7.86
C PHE A 463 -28.97 -1.30 7.53
N ARG A 464 -28.21 -2.24 6.95
CA ARG A 464 -28.72 -3.57 6.56
C ARG A 464 -27.82 -4.73 7.02
N PHE A 465 -28.44 -5.75 7.61
CA PHE A 465 -27.82 -7.07 7.82
C PHE A 465 -28.59 -8.12 6.99
N VAL A 466 -27.88 -8.94 6.23
CA VAL A 466 -28.45 -10.00 5.39
C VAL A 466 -27.72 -11.31 5.66
N ASP A 467 -28.43 -12.34 6.11
CA ASP A 467 -27.89 -13.69 6.29
C ASP A 467 -26.59 -13.79 7.12
N CYS A 468 -26.40 -12.87 8.07
CA CYS A 468 -25.29 -12.95 9.02
C CYS A 468 -25.55 -14.02 10.09
N GLY A 469 -24.51 -14.77 10.46
CA GLY A 469 -24.60 -15.90 11.37
C GLY A 469 -23.60 -15.85 12.53
N VAL A 470 -23.97 -16.51 13.63
CA VAL A 470 -23.09 -16.77 14.77
C VAL A 470 -23.11 -18.26 15.08
N TYR A 471 -21.94 -18.84 15.28
CA TYR A 471 -21.76 -20.21 15.73
C TYR A 471 -20.87 -20.25 16.95
N ILE A 472 -21.29 -21.00 17.98
CA ILE A 472 -20.53 -21.17 19.21
C ILE A 472 -20.15 -22.63 19.33
N GLY A 473 -18.85 -22.90 19.26
CA GLY A 473 -18.26 -24.22 19.47
C GLY A 473 -17.75 -24.36 20.89
N LEU A 474 -18.06 -25.49 21.55
CA LEU A 474 -17.43 -25.86 22.82
C LEU A 474 -16.11 -26.59 22.53
N ALA A 475 -15.01 -25.99 22.95
CA ALA A 475 -13.70 -26.62 22.95
C ALA A 475 -13.59 -27.51 24.20
N GLY A 476 -13.68 -28.82 23.99
CA GLY A 476 -13.39 -29.86 24.98
C GLY A 476 -12.53 -30.95 24.35
N ASP A 477 -11.60 -31.52 25.13
CA ASP A 477 -10.79 -32.66 24.71
C ASP A 477 -11.71 -33.80 24.25
N LYS A 478 -11.81 -33.97 22.92
CA LYS A 478 -12.62 -34.98 22.21
C LYS A 478 -14.08 -35.09 22.66
N ALA A 479 -14.99 -34.33 22.06
CA ALA A 479 -16.24 -34.84 21.46
C ALA A 479 -17.09 -33.69 20.91
N GLU A 480 -17.58 -33.88 19.69
CA GLU A 480 -18.48 -32.98 18.96
C GLU A 480 -19.78 -32.69 19.74
N GLY A 481 -20.08 -31.41 19.93
CA GLY A 481 -21.40 -30.94 20.36
C GLY A 481 -21.75 -29.66 19.61
N ARG A 482 -22.52 -29.78 18.52
CA ARG A 482 -23.03 -28.64 17.74
C ARG A 482 -24.25 -28.04 18.44
N TYR A 483 -24.19 -26.78 18.85
CA TYR A 483 -25.38 -26.02 19.23
C TYR A 483 -25.64 -24.92 18.19
N GLN A 484 -26.80 -24.96 17.53
CA GLN A 484 -27.31 -23.88 16.70
C GLN A 484 -28.23 -23.00 17.55
N THR A 485 -27.80 -21.79 17.89
CA THR A 485 -28.71 -20.74 18.37
C THR A 485 -29.29 -20.01 17.17
N LYS A 486 -30.53 -20.35 16.78
CA LYS A 486 -31.32 -19.49 15.90
C LYS A 486 -31.76 -18.28 16.71
N GLN A 487 -31.17 -17.12 16.46
CA GLN A 487 -31.80 -15.85 16.83
C GLN A 487 -33.09 -15.71 15.99
N LYS A 488 -34.24 -15.69 16.65
CA LYS A 488 -35.46 -15.11 16.06
C LYS A 488 -35.40 -13.61 16.33
N LEU A 489 -35.61 -12.85 15.25
CA LEU A 489 -35.76 -11.39 15.17
C LEU A 489 -36.50 -10.78 16.38
#